data_AF-A0A227HTK5-F1
#
_entry.id   AF-A0A227HTK5-F1
#
_cell.length_a   1.000
_cell.length_b   1.000
_cell.length_c   1.000
_cell.angle_alpha   90.00
_cell.angle_beta   90.00
_cell.angle_gamma   90.00
#
_symmetry.space_group_name_H-M   'P 1'
#
loop_
_entity.id
_entity.type
_entity.pdbx_description
1 polymer ?
#
loop_
_entity_poly.entity_id
_entity_poly.type
_entity_poly.pdbx_seq_one_letter_code
_entity_poly.pdbx_strand_id
1 'polypeptide(L)' 'NIGGKGGTRIPIAGIAGDQQAALYGQMCVEAGQAKNTYGTGCFLLMNTGQEKVTSKNGLLTTLACGPKGEPAYALEG' A
#
# COMPACT_ATOMS: atom_id res chain seq x y z
N ASN A 1 0.52 18.03 -11.90
CA ASN A 1 0.93 19.39 -11.51
C ASN A 1 -0.26 20.12 -10.94
N ILE A 2 -0.22 20.39 -9.64
CA ILE A 2 -1.18 21.28 -8.98
C ILE A 2 -0.58 22.69 -9.00
N GLY A 3 -0.83 23.42 -10.08
CA GLY A 3 -0.36 24.79 -10.26
C GLY A 3 -1.18 25.45 -11.36
N GLY A 4 -2.00 26.43 -10.99
CA GLY A 4 -2.86 27.18 -11.91
C GLY A 4 -2.06 28.06 -12.89
N LYS A 5 -2.77 28.70 -13.84
CA LYS A 5 -2.18 29.61 -14.83
C LYS A 5 -1.40 30.73 -14.11
N GLY A 6 -0.07 30.73 -14.24
CA GLY A 6 0.83 31.77 -13.75
C GLY A 6 1.73 31.41 -12.54
N GLY A 7 1.61 30.21 -11.96
CA GLY A 7 2.33 29.83 -10.73
C GLY A 7 3.31 28.65 -10.86
N THR A 8 4.17 28.51 -9.85
CA THR A 8 5.16 27.43 -9.68
C THR A 8 4.55 26.05 -9.85
N ARG A 9 5.19 25.18 -10.65
CA ARG A 9 4.72 23.81 -10.84
C ARG A 9 5.18 22.91 -9.69
N ILE A 10 4.22 22.42 -8.91
CA ILE A 10 4.47 21.38 -7.89
C ILE A 10 4.27 20.00 -8.53
N PRO A 11 5.28 19.11 -8.51
CA PRO A 11 5.16 17.77 -9.05
C PRO A 11 4.21 16.93 -8.19
N ILE A 12 3.38 16.11 -8.85
CA ILE A 12 2.63 15.04 -8.17
C ILE A 12 3.57 13.84 -8.16
N ALA A 13 4.13 13.51 -6.99
CA ALA A 13 5.21 12.53 -6.86
C ALA A 13 4.76 11.16 -6.32
N GLY A 14 3.49 11.00 -5.97
CA GLY A 14 2.99 9.73 -5.42
C GLY A 14 1.47 9.65 -5.45
N ILE A 15 0.99 8.42 -5.62
CA ILE A 15 -0.42 8.04 -5.53
C ILE A 15 -0.47 6.60 -5.03
N ALA A 16 -1.33 6.33 -4.05
CA ALA A 16 -1.57 5.00 -3.52
C ALA A 16 -3.00 4.91 -2.98
N GLY A 17 -3.57 3.71 -2.94
CA GLY A 17 -4.80 3.46 -2.18
C GLY A 17 -4.54 3.66 -0.69
N ASP A 18 -5.54 4.13 0.06
CA ASP A 18 -5.40 4.47 1.48
C ASP A 18 -4.79 3.33 2.31
N GLN A 19 -5.32 2.10 2.14
CA GLN A 19 -4.86 0.96 2.92
C GLN A 19 -3.42 0.54 2.59
N GLN A 20 -3.02 0.61 1.31
CA GLN A 20 -1.65 0.37 0.86
C GLN A 20 -0.71 1.49 1.30
N ALA A 21 -1.16 2.75 1.28
CA ALA A 21 -0.42 3.89 1.78
C ALA A 21 -0.18 3.77 3.29
N ALA A 22 -1.18 3.33 4.05
CA ALA A 22 -1.05 3.05 5.48
C ALA A 22 -0.08 1.89 5.77
N LEU A 23 -0.10 0.83 4.96
CA LEU A 23 0.87 -0.27 5.06
C LEU A 23 2.30 0.24 4.86
N TYR A 24 2.52 1.02 3.80
CA TYR A 24 3.82 1.61 3.51
C TYR A 24 4.26 2.64 4.57
N GLY A 25 3.35 3.49 5.03
CA GLY A 25 3.61 4.50 6.06
C GLY A 25 3.93 3.90 7.45
N GLN A 26 3.48 2.67 7.72
CA GLN A 26 3.89 1.86 8.87
C GLN A 26 5.21 1.11 8.64
N MET A 27 5.92 1.37 7.55
CA MET A 27 7.16 0.69 7.17
C MET A 27 7.02 -0.83 7.03
N CYS A 28 5.80 -1.32 6.74
CA CYS A 28 5.54 -2.73 6.46
C CYS A 28 5.92 -3.08 5.01
N VAL A 29 7.19 -2.89 4.69
CA VAL A 29 7.76 -2.99 3.34
C VAL A 29 8.44 -4.33 3.07
N GLU A 30 8.54 -5.20 4.08
CA GLU A 30 9.14 -6.54 3.97
C GLU A 30 8.08 -7.64 4.20
N ALA A 31 8.34 -8.82 3.63
CA ALA A 31 7.42 -9.95 3.71
C ALA A 31 7.16 -10.39 5.17
N GLY A 32 5.89 -10.65 5.49
CA GLY A 32 5.42 -11.03 6.82
C GLY A 32 5.11 -9.85 7.74
N GLN A 33 5.51 -8.63 7.39
CA GLN A 33 5.11 -7.43 8.13
C GLN A 33 3.65 -7.09 7.83
N ALA A 34 2.91 -6.75 8.88
CA ALA A 34 1.48 -6.51 8.79
C ALA A 34 1.05 -5.33 9.67
N LYS A 35 -0.04 -4.69 9.26
CA LYS A 35 -0.74 -3.67 10.05
C LYS A 35 -2.24 -3.91 9.98
N ASN A 36 -2.97 -3.23 10.85
CA ASN A 36 -4.41 -3.11 10.76
C ASN A 36 -4.81 -1.64 10.89
N THR A 37 -5.70 -1.15 10.03
CA THR A 37 -6.22 0.23 10.11
C THR A 37 -7.64 0.20 10.64
N TYR A 38 -7.87 0.92 11.73
CA TYR A 38 -9.17 1.05 12.39
C TYR A 38 -9.77 2.43 12.09
N GLY A 39 -10.80 2.45 11.25
CA GLY A 39 -11.60 3.63 10.92
C GLY A 39 -13.09 3.29 11.01
N THR A 40 -13.88 3.66 10.00
CA THR A 40 -15.27 3.17 9.88
C THR A 40 -15.33 1.65 9.68
N GLY A 41 -14.32 1.08 9.00
CA GLY A 41 -14.08 -0.36 8.89
C GLY A 41 -12.73 -0.76 9.50
N CYS A 42 -12.41 -2.05 9.42
CA CYS A 42 -11.17 -2.65 9.91
C CYS A 42 -10.50 -3.37 8.74
N PHE A 43 -9.26 -3.00 8.40
CA PHE A 43 -8.54 -3.55 7.25
C PHE A 43 -7.15 -4.03 7.64
N LEU A 44 -6.99 -5.35 7.71
CA LEU A 44 -5.72 -6.04 7.91
C LEU A 44 -4.99 -6.14 6.58
N LEU A 45 -3.72 -5.71 6.55
CA LEU A 45 -2.85 -5.91 5.40
C LEU A 45 -1.52 -6.50 5.85
N MET A 46 -1.04 -7.51 5.13
CA MET A 46 0.27 -8.14 5.31
C MET A 46 1.04 -8.15 4.00
N ASN A 47 2.25 -7.60 3.99
CA ASN A 47 3.13 -7.64 2.84
C ASN A 47 3.64 -9.08 2.62
N THR A 48 3.61 -9.57 1.38
CA THR A 48 4.09 -10.91 0.99
C THR A 48 5.31 -10.85 0.06
N GLY A 49 5.93 -9.67 -0.07
CA GLY A 49 7.09 -9.44 -0.90
C GLY A 49 6.81 -9.70 -2.38
N GLN A 50 7.71 -10.41 -3.05
CA GLN A 50 7.57 -10.77 -4.47
C GLN A 50 6.63 -11.96 -4.72
N GLU A 51 6.15 -12.61 -3.65
CA GLU A 51 5.29 -13.78 -3.78
C GLU A 51 3.81 -13.36 -3.83
N LYS A 52 3.15 -13.68 -4.94
CA LYS A 52 1.70 -13.56 -5.07
C LYS A 52 1.02 -14.73 -4.36
N VAL A 53 0.68 -14.54 -3.08
CA VAL A 53 0.01 -15.59 -2.28
C VAL A 53 -1.48 -15.60 -2.57
N THR A 54 -2.01 -16.71 -3.08
CA THR A 54 -3.47 -16.93 -3.21
C THR A 54 -4.05 -17.45 -1.91
N SER A 55 -4.95 -16.69 -1.29
CA SER A 55 -5.61 -17.09 -0.04
C SER A 55 -6.59 -18.25 -0.23
N LYS A 56 -6.65 -19.14 0.76
CA LYS A 56 -7.69 -20.17 0.90
C LYS A 56 -8.71 -19.85 2.01
N ASN A 57 -8.55 -18.71 2.68
CA ASN A 57 -9.31 -18.32 3.88
C ASN A 57 -10.03 -16.97 3.71
N GLY A 58 -10.44 -16.64 2.48
CA GLY A 58 -11.24 -15.44 2.20
C GLY A 58 -10.48 -14.12 2.08
N LEU A 59 -9.17 -14.09 2.40
CA LEU A 59 -8.32 -12.90 2.16
C LEU A 59 -8.14 -12.62 0.66
N LEU A 60 -7.98 -11.35 0.31
CA LEU A 60 -7.68 -10.88 -1.04
C LEU A 60 -6.18 -10.79 -1.26
N THR A 61 -5.72 -11.18 -2.44
CA THR A 61 -4.34 -10.90 -2.89
C THR A 61 -4.34 -9.57 -3.65
N THR A 62 -3.56 -8.61 -3.20
CA THR A 62 -3.48 -7.26 -3.78
C THR A 62 -2.03 -6.82 -3.99
N LEU A 63 -1.83 -5.65 -4.61
CA LEU A 63 -0.52 -5.03 -4.78
C LEU A 63 -0.13 -4.17 -3.56
N ALA A 64 1.17 -4.14 -3.28
CA ALA A 64 1.82 -3.31 -2.27
C ALA A 64 3.16 -2.77 -2.81
N CYS A 65 3.91 -2.07 -1.96
CA CYS A 65 5.23 -1.53 -2.30
C CYS A 65 6.31 -2.06 -1.35
N GLY A 66 7.45 -2.46 -1.92
CA GLY A 66 8.68 -2.76 -1.20
C GLY A 66 9.45 -1.48 -0.82
N PRO A 67 10.58 -1.59 -0.08
CA PRO A 67 11.27 -0.48 0.57
C PRO A 67 11.77 0.63 -0.37
N LYS A 68 11.93 0.36 -1.67
CA LYS A 68 12.38 1.33 -2.68
C LYS A 68 11.25 1.71 -3.64
N GLY A 69 10.00 1.40 -3.30
CA GLY A 69 8.83 1.62 -4.14
C GLY A 69 8.69 0.59 -5.27
N GLU A 70 9.46 -0.50 -5.24
CA GLU A 70 9.29 -1.62 -6.16
C GLU A 70 7.97 -2.35 -5.91
N PRO A 71 7.38 -2.98 -6.94
CA PRO A 71 6.17 -3.77 -6.76
C PRO A 71 6.37 -4.90 -5.75
N ALA A 72 5.40 -5.04 -4.85
CA ALA A 72 5.25 -6.16 -3.93
C ALA A 72 3.77 -6.61 -3.93
N TYR A 73 3.48 -7.70 -3.25
CA TYR A 73 2.12 -8.19 -3.01
C TYR A 73 1.75 -8.05 -1.53
N ALA A 74 0.46 -8.10 -1.26
CA ALA A 74 -0.07 -8.20 0.09
C ALA A 74 -1.30 -9.12 0.14
N LEU A 75 -1.54 -9.68 1.32
CA LEU A 75 -2.84 -10.23 1.70
C LEU A 75 -3.64 -9.16 2.44
N GLU A 76 -4.90 -8.99 2.06
CA GLU A 76 -5.84 -8.01 2.59
C GLU A 76 -7.12 -8.70 3.10
N GLY A 77 -7.66 -8.26 4.23
CA GLY A 77 -8.95 -8.73 4.75
C GLY A 77 -9.47 -7.99 5.96
#